data_AF-A0A4U5LR91-F1
#
_entry.id   AF-A0A4U5LR91-F1
#
_cell.length_a   1.000
_cell.length_b   1.000
_cell.length_c   1.000
_cell.angle_alpha   90.00
_cell.angle_beta   90.00
_cell.angle_gamma   90.00
#
_symmetry.space_group_name_H-M   'P 1'
#
loop_
_entity.id
_entity.type
_entity.pdbx_description
1 polymer ?
#
loop_
_entity_poly.entity_id
_entity_poly.type
_entity_poly.pdbx_seq_one_letter_code
_entity_poly.pdbx_strand_id
1 'polypeptide(L)' 'MGDSDENKDLTIAKLKVYRKELEHHAQMDRTLTSTACNDLLAYMEKNKGDDFLVTRNGWNPFTDPGGSWWLCK' A
#
# COMPACT_ATOMS: atom_id res chain seq x y z
N MET A 1 -32.47 -27.60 -14.39
CA MET A 1 -31.41 -26.61 -14.68
C MET A 1 -30.12 -27.18 -14.11
N GLY A 2 -29.26 -27.75 -14.94
CA GLY A 2 -27.94 -28.22 -14.52
C GLY A 2 -26.91 -27.37 -15.23
N ASP A 3 -25.98 -26.77 -14.48
CA ASP A 3 -24.83 -26.08 -15.07
C ASP A 3 -24.11 -27.05 -16.02
N SER A 4 -23.87 -26.60 -17.26
CA SER A 4 -23.19 -27.37 -18.29
C SER A 4 -21.80 -27.77 -17.82
N ASP A 5 -21.33 -28.95 -18.24
CA ASP A 5 -20.06 -29.50 -17.78
C ASP A 5 -18.86 -28.59 -18.12
N GLU A 6 -18.94 -27.82 -19.22
CA GLU A 6 -17.97 -26.76 -19.56
C GLU A 6 -17.88 -25.65 -18.50
N ASN A 7 -19.00 -25.28 -17.88
CA ASN A 7 -19.04 -24.24 -16.84
C ASN A 7 -18.40 -24.74 -15.53
N LYS A 8 -18.55 -26.04 -15.24
CA LYS A 8 -17.87 -26.70 -14.11
C LYS A 8 -16.37 -26.77 -14.34
N ASP A 9 -15.92 -27.10 -15.54
CA ASP A 9 -14.50 -27.19 -15.89
C ASP A 9 -13.79 -25.84 -15.80
N LEU A 10 -14.43 -24.77 -16.28
CA LEU A 10 -13.92 -23.40 -16.14
C LEU A 10 -13.83 -22.98 -14.66
N THR A 11 -14.81 -23.36 -13.84
CA THR A 11 -14.82 -23.06 -12.40
C THR A 11 -13.69 -23.80 -11.68
N ILE A 12 -13.49 -25.08 -11.99
CA ILE A 12 -12.38 -25.89 -11.44
C ILE A 12 -11.03 -25.30 -11.84
N ALA A 13 -10.87 -24.84 -13.08
CA ALA A 13 -9.64 -24.19 -13.53
C ALA A 13 -9.33 -22.92 -12.74
N LYS A 14 -10.32 -22.06 -12.51
CA LYS A 14 -10.19 -20.85 -11.67
C LYS A 14 -9.80 -21.19 -10.23
N LEU A 15 -10.45 -22.19 -9.64
CA LEU A 15 -10.16 -22.62 -8.27
C LEU A 15 -8.74 -23.18 -8.12
N LYS A 16 -8.21 -23.86 -9.13
CA LYS A 16 -6.81 -24.33 -9.14
C LYS A 16 -5.81 -23.17 -9.16
N VAL A 17 -6.10 -22.12 -9.91
CA VAL A 17 -5.27 -20.90 -9.91
C VAL A 17 -5.31 -20.22 -8.55
N TYR A 18 -6.52 -19.99 -8.03
CA TYR A 18 -6.71 -19.36 -6.73
C TYR A 18 -6.05 -20.14 -5.58
N ARG A 19 -6.12 -21.47 -5.61
CA ARG A 19 -5.40 -22.33 -4.66
C ARG A 19 -3.88 -22.08 -4.71
N LYS A 20 -3.29 -22.01 -5.91
CA LYS A 20 -1.85 -21.74 -6.06
C LYS A 20 -1.47 -20.37 -5.50
N GLU A 21 -2.31 -19.36 -5.70
CA GLU A 21 -2.10 -18.02 -5.13
C GLU A 21 -2.13 -18.06 -3.60
N LEU A 22 -3.10 -18.75 -3.01
CA LEU A 22 -3.18 -18.92 -1.55
C LEU A 22 -1.99 -19.69 -0.98
N GLU A 23 -1.56 -20.76 -1.66
CA GLU A 23 -0.36 -21.52 -1.28
C GLU A 23 0.89 -20.64 -1.32
N HIS A 24 1.01 -19.75 -2.32
CA HIS A 24 2.10 -18.78 -2.41
C HIS A 24 2.05 -17.75 -1.28
N HIS A 25 0.90 -17.15 -0.99
CA HIS A 25 0.75 -16.18 0.11
C HIS A 25 1.00 -16.80 1.49
N ALA A 26 0.68 -18.08 1.67
CA ALA A 26 0.94 -18.80 2.92
C ALA A 26 2.43 -19.01 3.19
N GLN A 27 3.26 -19.05 2.15
CA GLN A 27 4.72 -19.24 2.22
C GLN A 27 5.49 -17.93 2.41
N MET A 28 4.82 -16.77 2.37
CA MET A 28 5.48 -15.48 2.58
C MET A 28 5.97 -15.35 4.02
N ASP A 29 7.24 -14.99 4.18
CA ASP A 29 7.82 -14.67 5.48
C ASP A 29 7.12 -13.45 6.10
N ARG A 30 6.80 -13.55 7.40
CA ARG A 30 6.09 -12.51 8.14
C ARG A 30 7.03 -11.82 9.11
N THR A 31 7.08 -10.50 9.03
CA THR A 31 7.71 -9.68 10.06
C THR A 31 6.82 -9.59 11.30
N LEU A 32 7.41 -9.55 12.49
CA LEU A 32 6.67 -9.28 13.71
C LEU A 32 6.00 -7.90 13.62
N THR A 33 4.72 -7.84 13.98
CA THR A 33 3.93 -6.59 13.94
C THR A 33 4.59 -5.47 14.75
N SER A 34 5.19 -5.79 15.91
CA SER A 34 5.93 -4.83 16.73
C SER A 34 7.11 -4.20 15.99
N THR A 35 7.87 -4.98 15.23
CA THR A 35 9.00 -4.49 14.43
C THR A 35 8.50 -3.56 13.33
N ALA A 36 7.48 -3.99 12.59
CA ALA A 36 6.88 -3.15 11.53
C ALA A 36 6.32 -1.83 12.10
N CYS A 37 5.68 -1.85 13.26
CA CYS A 37 5.20 -0.63 13.93
C CYS A 37 6.36 0.29 14.33
N ASN A 38 7.44 -0.26 14.88
CA ASN A 38 8.61 0.53 15.26
C ASN A 38 9.29 1.15 14.04
N ASP A 39 9.40 0.42 12.93
CA ASP A 39 9.96 0.93 11.68
C ASP A 39 9.12 2.09 11.12
N LEU A 40 7.79 1.96 11.18
CA LEU A 40 6.87 3.04 10.81
C LEU A 40 7.01 4.27 11.72
N LEU A 41 7.09 4.06 13.03
CA LEU A 41 7.33 5.16 13.99
C LEU A 41 8.65 5.86 13.72
N ALA A 42 9.73 5.11 13.53
CA ALA A 42 11.06 5.66 13.24
C ALA A 42 11.07 6.44 11.92
N TYR A 43 10.38 5.93 10.89
CA TYR A 43 10.21 6.64 9.64
C TYR A 43 9.44 7.96 9.83
N MET A 44 8.31 7.95 10.54
CA MET A 44 7.53 9.16 10.78
C MET A 44 8.34 10.19 11.57
N GLU A 45 9.01 9.79 12.64
CA GLU A 45 9.83 10.69 13.47
C GLU A 45 10.98 11.33 12.70
N LYS A 46 11.60 10.58 11.78
CA LYS A 46 12.66 11.11 10.92
C LYS A 46 12.16 12.15 9.92
N ASN A 47 10.97 11.96 9.36
CA ASN A 47 10.48 12.76 8.22
C ASN A 47 9.43 13.81 8.62
N LYS A 48 8.95 13.83 9.88
CA LYS A 48 7.91 14.78 10.32
C LYS A 48 8.27 16.24 10.14
N GLY A 49 9.57 16.58 10.07
CA GLY A 49 10.05 17.94 9.86
C GLY A 49 9.88 18.45 8.42
N ASP A 50 9.83 17.53 7.45
CA ASP A 50 9.71 17.84 6.03
C ASP A 50 8.24 17.81 5.55
N ASP A 51 7.34 17.30 6.39
CA ASP A 51 5.91 17.31 6.11
C ASP A 51 5.33 18.71 6.35
N PHE A 52 5.02 19.41 5.26
CA PHE A 52 4.45 20.76 5.28
C PHE A 52 3.06 20.83 5.93
N LEU A 53 2.28 19.74 5.90
CA LEU A 53 0.96 19.67 6.54
C LEU A 53 1.07 19.57 8.05
N VAL A 54 2.11 18.89 8.54
CA VAL A 54 2.38 18.69 9.96
C VAL A 54 3.10 19.87 10.59
N THR A 55 4.14 20.39 9.92
CA THR A 55 4.99 21.46 10.49
C THR A 55 4.41 22.86 10.37
N ARG A 56 3.41 23.09 9.48
CA ARG A 56 2.73 24.39 9.25
C ARG A 56 3.63 25.60 9.52
N ASN A 57 4.77 25.68 8.84
CA ASN A 57 5.72 26.80 8.96
C ASN A 57 5.18 28.14 8.37
N GLY A 58 3.87 28.36 8.36
CA GLY A 58 3.22 29.55 7.81
C GLY A 58 3.34 29.72 6.29
N TRP A 59 4.17 28.92 5.62
CA TRP A 59 4.35 28.94 4.17
C TRP A 59 3.37 27.97 3.50
N ASN A 60 2.47 28.52 2.70
CA ASN A 60 1.54 27.77 1.86
C ASN A 60 1.83 28.11 0.39
N PRO A 61 2.32 27.15 -0.42
CA PRO A 61 2.67 27.40 -1.82
C PRO A 61 1.46 27.77 -2.69
N PHE A 62 0.23 27.47 -2.24
CA PHE A 62 -0.99 27.81 -2.96
C PHE A 62 -1.46 29.26 -2.73
N THR A 63 -0.88 29.96 -1.75
CA THR A 63 -1.20 31.37 -1.45
C THR A 63 -0.06 32.33 -1.78
N ASP A 64 1.10 31.82 -2.18
CA ASP A 64 2.25 32.61 -2.60
C ASP A 64 2.15 32.93 -4.11
N PRO A 65 2.01 34.20 -4.53
CA PRO A 65 1.87 34.56 -5.95
C PRO A 65 3.09 34.19 -6.82
N GLY A 66 4.23 33.81 -6.21
CA GLY A 66 5.41 33.26 -6.89
C GLY A 66 5.68 31.78 -6.62
N GLY A 67 4.76 31.07 -5.95
CA GLY A 67 4.94 29.72 -5.41
C GLY A 67 5.15 28.65 -6.48
N SER A 68 6.40 28.35 -6.79
CA SER A 68 6.78 27.20 -7.62
C SER A 68 6.67 25.91 -6.79
N TRP A 69 5.44 25.42 -6.62
CA TRP A 69 5.11 24.18 -5.90
C TRP A 69 5.77 22.91 -6.52
N TRP A 70 6.34 23.04 -7.71
CA TRP A 70 7.16 22.02 -8.38
C TRP A 70 8.65 22.06 -8.01
N LEU A 71 9.10 22.95 -7.11
CA LEU A 71 10.50 23.04 -6.66
C LEU A 71 10.79 22.34 -5.32
N CYS A 72 9.82 21.66 -4.72
CA CYS A 72 10.12 20.75 -3.62
C CYS A 72 11.01 19.61 -4.16
N LYS A 73 12.31 19.68 -3.86
CA LYS A 73 13.26 18.58 -4.09
C LYS A 73 13.04 17.46 -3.09
#